data_AF-A0A2V9WP22-F1
#
_entry.id   AF-A0A2V9WP22-F1
#
_cell.length_a   1.000
_cell.length_b   1.000
_cell.length_c   1.000
_cell.angle_alpha   90.00
_cell.angle_beta   90.00
_cell.angle_gamma   90.00
#
_symmetry.space_group_name_H-M   'P 1'
#
loop_
_entity.id
_entity.type
_entity.pdbx_description
1 polymer ?
#
loop_
_entity_poly.entity_id
_entity_poly.type
_entity_poly.pdbx_seq_one_letter_code
_entity_poly.pdbx_strand_id
1 'polypeptide(L)'
;MVYGPKDPLHRFFPLLKRIADGRSSILLSDDFAAWRGPRGYVENVAHAIAIAATSDRAAGSVYNICEEPTLPELEWQRKIAGQMKWAGRFVVLARERVPKHLLLPGNAAQHVVASSERIRSELGYREPVESDEAIRRTIAWEQQNPPSSIHKEQFDYAAEDAAFAKTA
;
A
#
# COMPACT_ATOMS: atom_id res chain seq x y z
N MET A 1 8.28 -2.84 0.35
CA MET A 1 8.00 -1.39 0.27
C MET A 1 7.66 -0.89 1.67
N VAL A 2 8.33 0.17 2.12
CA VAL A 2 8.11 0.73 3.46
C VAL A 2 7.02 1.80 3.39
N TYR A 3 6.13 1.84 4.38
CA TYR A 3 5.12 2.89 4.54
C TYR A 3 5.09 3.37 6.00
N GLY A 4 4.55 4.56 6.24
CA GLY A 4 4.43 5.12 7.58
C GLY A 4 4.56 6.64 7.60
N PRO A 5 4.50 7.24 8.79
CA PRO A 5 4.84 8.65 8.95
C PRO A 5 6.18 8.99 8.29
N LYS A 6 6.23 10.15 7.63
CA LYS A 6 7.39 10.64 6.86
C LYS A 6 7.72 9.83 5.61
N ASP A 7 6.77 9.08 5.04
CA ASP A 7 6.94 8.50 3.71
C ASP A 7 7.08 9.62 2.66
N PRO A 8 8.27 9.80 2.04
CA PRO A 8 8.48 10.88 1.08
C PRO A 8 7.68 10.71 -0.22
N LEU A 9 7.19 9.48 -0.50
CA LEU A 9 6.38 9.22 -1.69
C LEU A 9 4.88 9.33 -1.43
N HIS A 10 4.46 9.63 -0.20
CA HIS A 10 3.04 9.77 0.17
C HIS A 10 2.17 8.63 -0.38
N ARG A 11 2.59 7.37 -0.19
CA ARG A 11 1.99 6.22 -0.90
C ARG A 11 0.51 5.99 -0.57
N PHE A 12 0.02 6.48 0.57
CA PHE A 12 -1.39 6.38 0.94
C PHE A 12 -2.22 7.52 0.36
N PHE A 13 -1.59 8.68 0.12
CA PHE A 13 -2.27 9.89 -0.29
C PHE A 13 -3.22 9.73 -1.49
N PRO A 14 -2.88 9.04 -2.60
CA PRO A 14 -3.80 8.92 -3.73
C PRO A 14 -5.13 8.24 -3.41
N LEU A 15 -5.12 7.27 -2.49
CA LEU A 15 -6.32 6.60 -2.01
C LEU A 15 -7.07 7.49 -1.03
N LEU A 16 -6.38 8.08 -0.05
CA LEU A 16 -7.00 8.94 0.96
C LEU A 16 -7.64 10.19 0.34
N LYS A 17 -7.00 10.79 -0.66
CA LYS A 17 -7.55 11.94 -1.38
C LYS A 17 -8.85 11.60 -2.11
N ARG A 18 -8.95 10.45 -2.79
CA ARG A 18 -10.20 10.01 -3.44
C ARG A 18 -11.32 9.83 -2.42
N ILE A 19 -11.02 9.25 -1.27
CA ILE A 19 -11.99 9.09 -0.18
C ILE A 19 -12.43 10.47 0.35
N ALA A 20 -11.48 11.38 0.58
CA ALA A 20 -11.76 12.73 1.08
C ALA A 20 -12.55 13.59 0.07
N ASP A 21 -12.31 13.41 -1.23
CA ASP A 21 -13.05 14.06 -2.30
C ASP A 21 -14.46 13.46 -2.51
N GLY A 22 -14.88 12.53 -1.65
CA GLY A 22 -16.24 11.98 -1.65
C GLY A 22 -16.50 10.96 -2.76
N ARG A 23 -15.46 10.37 -3.35
CA ARG A 23 -15.63 9.37 -4.41
C ARG A 23 -16.33 8.12 -3.86
N SER A 24 -17.43 7.73 -4.48
CA SER A 24 -18.20 6.53 -4.13
C SER A 24 -17.61 5.25 -4.74
N SER A 25 -16.73 5.39 -5.73
CA SER A 25 -16.01 4.30 -6.35
C SER A 25 -14.55 4.66 -6.59
N ILE A 26 -13.67 3.67 -6.51
CA ILE A 26 -12.24 3.78 -6.83
C ILE A 26 -11.89 2.66 -7.79
N LEU A 27 -11.34 3.02 -8.96
CA LEU A 27 -11.04 2.07 -10.03
C LEU A 27 -9.65 1.47 -9.86
N LEU A 28 -9.52 0.18 -10.16
CA LEU A 28 -8.25 -0.52 -10.31
C LEU A 28 -8.29 -1.35 -11.60
N SER A 29 -7.15 -1.48 -12.27
CA SER A 29 -7.00 -2.52 -13.29
C SER A 29 -6.93 -3.89 -12.64
N ASP A 30 -7.43 -4.91 -13.31
CA ASP A 30 -7.45 -6.31 -12.87
C ASP A 30 -6.06 -6.85 -12.55
N ASP A 31 -5.09 -6.56 -13.41
CA ASP A 31 -3.68 -6.93 -13.21
C ASP A 31 -3.11 -6.31 -11.92
N PHE A 32 -3.35 -5.02 -11.69
CA PHE A 32 -2.85 -4.32 -10.50
C PHE A 32 -3.61 -4.71 -9.23
N ALA A 33 -4.93 -4.90 -9.32
CA ALA A 33 -5.75 -5.38 -8.21
C ALA A 33 -5.28 -6.75 -7.68
N ALA A 34 -4.83 -7.63 -8.59
CA ALA A 34 -4.28 -8.93 -8.26
C ALA A 34 -2.80 -8.88 -7.82
N TRP A 35 -2.07 -7.81 -8.15
CA TRP A 35 -0.65 -7.70 -7.88
C TRP A 35 -0.34 -7.79 -6.38
N ARG A 36 0.74 -8.50 -6.05
CA ARG A 36 1.24 -8.68 -4.69
C ARG A 36 2.59 -8.02 -4.55
N GLY A 37 2.78 -7.27 -3.48
CA GLY A 37 4.04 -6.61 -3.15
C GLY A 37 4.23 -6.51 -1.64
N PRO A 38 5.40 -6.93 -1.09
CA PRO A 38 5.63 -6.91 0.35
C PRO A 38 5.57 -5.47 0.88
N ARG A 39 4.88 -5.29 2.01
CA ARG A 39 4.79 -4.03 2.75
C ARG A 39 5.52 -4.16 4.09
N GLY A 40 5.87 -3.04 4.70
CA GLY A 40 6.39 -3.02 6.06
C GLY A 40 6.24 -1.62 6.65
N TYR A 41 5.57 -1.53 7.80
CA TYR A 41 5.50 -0.29 8.56
C TYR A 41 6.88 0.20 9.01
N VAL A 42 7.14 1.50 8.88
CA VAL A 42 8.47 2.10 9.10
C VAL A 42 9.09 1.79 10.46
N GLU A 43 8.30 1.82 11.55
CA GLU A 43 8.81 1.49 12.89
C GLU A 43 9.11 -0.02 13.01
N ASN A 44 8.29 -0.87 12.40
CA ASN A 44 8.51 -2.31 12.39
C ASN A 44 9.77 -2.68 11.60
N VAL A 45 10.02 -1.98 10.49
CA VAL A 45 11.24 -2.13 9.69
C VAL A 45 12.46 -1.64 10.46
N ALA A 46 12.36 -0.49 11.12
CA ALA A 46 13.43 0.03 11.98
C ALA A 46 13.78 -0.95 13.12
N HIS A 47 12.76 -1.56 13.75
CA HIS A 47 12.95 -2.58 14.78
C HIS A 47 13.68 -3.82 14.25
N ALA A 48 13.29 -4.33 13.06
CA ALA A 48 13.97 -5.45 12.42
C ALA A 48 15.46 -5.13 12.13
N ILE A 49 15.74 -3.93 11.63
CA ILE A 49 17.10 -3.46 11.38
C ILE A 49 17.90 -3.40 12.68
N ALA A 50 17.32 -2.84 13.75
CA ALA A 50 17.98 -2.76 15.05
C ALA A 50 18.33 -4.16 15.59
N ILE A 51 17.42 -5.13 15.52
CA ILE A 51 17.67 -6.51 15.92
C ILE A 51 18.80 -7.12 15.10
N ALA A 52 18.77 -6.99 13.77
CA ALA A 52 19.80 -7.56 12.91
C ALA A 52 21.18 -6.91 13.14
N ALA A 53 21.22 -5.59 13.30
CA ALA A 53 22.47 -4.85 13.50
C ALA A 53 23.13 -5.09 14.87
N THR A 54 22.37 -5.55 15.85
CA THR A 54 22.84 -5.75 17.24
C THR A 54 22.98 -7.23 17.62
N SER A 55 22.78 -8.16 16.68
CA SER A 55 22.88 -9.59 16.92
C SER A 55 24.08 -10.20 16.20
N ASP A 56 25.00 -10.80 16.96
CA ASP A 56 26.11 -11.58 16.37
C ASP A 56 25.61 -12.73 15.48
N ARG A 57 24.40 -13.25 15.75
CA ARG A 57 23.76 -14.30 14.95
C ARG A 57 23.43 -13.84 13.52
N ALA A 58 23.28 -12.53 13.31
CA ALA A 58 22.97 -11.96 12.02
C ALA A 58 24.22 -11.75 11.14
N ALA A 59 25.42 -11.91 11.68
CA ALA A 59 26.67 -11.67 10.95
C ALA A 59 26.74 -12.54 9.68
N GLY A 60 27.01 -11.90 8.53
CA GLY A 60 27.10 -12.57 7.23
C GLY A 60 25.76 -13.06 6.66
N SER A 61 24.63 -12.78 7.32
CA SER A 61 23.31 -13.22 6.90
C SER A 61 22.51 -12.12 6.20
N VAL A 62 21.60 -12.54 5.33
CA VAL A 62 20.65 -11.66 4.63
C VAL A 62 19.24 -12.03 5.05
N TYR A 63 18.48 -11.02 5.44
CA TYR A 63 17.11 -11.15 5.94
C TYR A 63 16.16 -10.25 5.15
N ASN A 64 15.02 -10.80 4.74
CA ASN A 64 13.91 -10.00 4.22
C ASN A 64 13.04 -9.51 5.36
N ILE A 65 12.55 -8.28 5.24
CA ILE A 65 11.64 -7.66 6.21
C ILE A 65 10.36 -7.29 5.49
N CYS A 66 9.25 -7.92 5.87
CA CYS A 66 7.94 -7.70 5.30
C CYS A 66 6.83 -8.19 6.23
N GLU A 67 5.67 -7.53 6.13
CA GLU A 67 4.42 -8.00 6.70
C GLU A 67 3.97 -9.29 6.01
N GLU A 68 3.43 -10.20 6.80
CA GLU A 68 2.89 -11.49 6.34
C GLU A 68 1.40 -11.62 6.71
N PRO A 69 0.55 -12.11 5.78
CA PRO A 69 0.86 -12.47 4.40
C PRO A 69 1.02 -11.24 3.49
N THR A 70 1.74 -11.38 2.38
CA THR A 70 1.76 -10.35 1.32
C THR A 70 0.40 -10.33 0.61
N LEU A 71 -0.41 -9.31 0.89
CA LEU A 71 -1.77 -9.16 0.33
C LEU A 71 -1.75 -8.77 -1.16
N PRO A 72 -2.79 -9.14 -1.94
CA PRO A 72 -3.11 -8.47 -3.19
C PRO A 72 -3.38 -6.98 -2.95
N GLU A 73 -3.07 -6.15 -3.92
CA GLU A 73 -3.25 -4.70 -3.82
C GLU A 73 -4.70 -4.30 -3.55
N LEU A 74 -5.69 -5.00 -4.14
CA LEU A 74 -7.10 -4.75 -3.83
C LEU A 74 -7.40 -4.93 -2.33
N GLU A 75 -6.92 -6.02 -1.73
CA GLU A 75 -7.14 -6.28 -0.30
C GLU A 75 -6.35 -5.31 0.58
N TRP A 76 -5.16 -4.91 0.14
CA TRP A 76 -4.38 -3.86 0.79
C TRP A 76 -5.12 -2.53 0.83
N GLN A 77 -5.67 -2.08 -0.31
CA GLN A 77 -6.44 -0.84 -0.38
C GLN A 77 -7.77 -0.94 0.37
N ARG A 78 -8.44 -2.10 0.35
CA ARG A 78 -9.62 -2.36 1.21
C ARG A 78 -9.30 -2.22 2.69
N LYS A 79 -8.14 -2.72 3.13
CA LYS A 79 -7.69 -2.60 4.52
C LYS A 79 -7.51 -1.13 4.93
N ILE A 80 -6.85 -0.32 4.09
CA ILE A 80 -6.68 1.13 4.32
C ILE A 80 -8.04 1.83 4.35
N ALA A 81 -8.89 1.59 3.35
CA ALA A 81 -10.20 2.21 3.26
C ALA A 81 -11.15 1.81 4.41
N GLY A 82 -11.01 0.59 4.93
CA GLY A 82 -11.71 0.12 6.12
C GLY A 82 -11.37 0.94 7.37
N GLN A 83 -10.09 1.29 7.57
CA GLN A 83 -9.68 2.17 8.67
C GLN A 83 -10.23 3.60 8.53
N MET A 84 -10.52 4.04 7.31
CA MET A 84 -11.21 5.30 7.01
C MET A 84 -12.74 5.22 7.14
N LYS A 85 -13.30 4.04 7.42
CA LYS A 85 -14.75 3.76 7.41
C LYS A 85 -15.42 4.22 6.10
N TRP A 86 -14.72 4.10 4.98
CA TRP A 86 -15.24 4.49 3.68
C TRP A 86 -16.35 3.53 3.23
N ALA A 87 -17.50 4.09 2.85
CA ALA A 87 -18.68 3.33 2.44
C ALA A 87 -18.76 3.07 0.92
N GLY A 88 -17.77 3.53 0.16
CA GLY A 88 -17.72 3.28 -1.28
C GLY A 88 -17.23 1.89 -1.64
N ARG A 89 -16.96 1.66 -2.93
CA ARG A 89 -16.51 0.37 -3.45
C ARG A 89 -15.32 0.49 -4.38
N PHE A 90 -14.41 -0.48 -4.29
CA PHE A 90 -13.43 -0.70 -5.34
C PHE A 90 -14.10 -1.35 -6.55
N VAL A 91 -13.75 -0.87 -7.75
CA VAL A 91 -14.25 -1.40 -9.02
C VAL A 91 -13.05 -1.87 -9.83
N VAL A 92 -12.99 -3.17 -10.08
CA VAL A 92 -11.91 -3.78 -10.85
C VAL A 92 -12.34 -3.90 -12.30
N LEU A 93 -11.52 -3.40 -13.22
CA LEU A 93 -11.78 -3.40 -14.66
C LEU A 93 -10.65 -4.08 -15.41
N ALA A 94 -10.95 -4.67 -16.56
CA ALA A 94 -9.91 -5.06 -17.51
C ALA A 94 -9.00 -3.86 -17.81
N ARG A 95 -7.69 -4.06 -17.81
CA ARG A 95 -6.67 -3.01 -17.97
C ARG A 95 -6.97 -2.03 -19.12
N GLU A 96 -7.48 -2.51 -20.24
CA GLU A 96 -7.76 -1.72 -21.44
C GLU A 96 -8.95 -0.75 -21.25
N ARG A 97 -9.79 -1.01 -20.24
CA ARG A 97 -10.97 -0.20 -19.89
C ARG A 97 -10.68 0.82 -18.80
N VAL A 98 -9.50 0.77 -18.18
CA VAL A 98 -9.09 1.71 -17.13
C VAL A 98 -8.55 2.99 -17.77
N PRO A 99 -8.94 4.19 -17.28
CA PRO A 99 -8.34 5.44 -17.71
C PRO A 99 -6.81 5.45 -17.63
N LYS A 100 -6.15 5.98 -18.65
CA LYS A 100 -4.67 5.91 -18.78
C LYS A 100 -3.92 6.49 -17.59
N HIS A 101 -4.44 7.51 -16.91
CA HIS A 101 -3.79 8.12 -15.76
C HIS A 101 -3.77 7.23 -14.51
N LEU A 102 -4.59 6.19 -14.46
CA LEU A 102 -4.60 5.18 -13.39
C LEU A 102 -3.67 3.99 -13.69
N LEU A 103 -3.19 3.85 -14.92
CA LEU A 103 -2.30 2.77 -15.30
C LEU A 103 -0.88 3.04 -14.80
N LEU A 104 -0.43 2.22 -13.86
CA LEU A 104 0.93 2.29 -13.36
C LEU A 104 1.92 1.70 -14.38
N PRO A 105 3.15 2.25 -14.46
CA PRO A 105 4.22 1.66 -15.26
C PRO A 105 4.65 0.31 -14.67
N GLY A 106 5.20 -0.56 -15.52
CA GLY A 106 5.69 -1.89 -15.13
C GLY A 106 4.75 -3.03 -15.52
N ASN A 107 5.09 -4.25 -15.08
CA ASN A 107 4.34 -5.47 -15.37
C ASN A 107 3.69 -6.02 -14.08
N ALA A 108 2.41 -5.68 -13.85
CA ALA A 108 1.66 -6.12 -12.68
C ALA A 108 1.33 -7.63 -12.68
N ALA A 109 1.57 -8.35 -13.79
CA ALA A 109 1.50 -9.81 -13.80
C ALA A 109 2.67 -10.45 -13.02
N GLN A 110 3.77 -9.70 -12.78
CA GLN A 110 4.89 -10.15 -11.97
C GLN A 110 4.71 -9.73 -10.52
N HIS A 111 4.21 -10.66 -9.70
CA HIS A 111 4.17 -10.48 -8.26
C HIS A 111 5.57 -10.38 -7.66
N VAL A 112 5.72 -9.53 -6.66
CA VAL A 112 6.89 -9.52 -5.78
C VAL A 112 6.43 -10.08 -4.45
N VAL A 113 7.02 -11.20 -4.03
CA VAL A 113 6.71 -11.83 -2.74
C VAL A 113 8.03 -12.17 -2.07
N ALA A 114 8.11 -11.88 -0.77
CA ALA A 114 9.24 -12.23 0.07
C ALA A 114 8.72 -12.90 1.34
N SER A 115 9.53 -13.77 1.93
CA SER A 115 9.28 -14.36 3.25
C SER A 115 10.21 -13.72 4.27
N SER A 116 9.65 -13.31 5.40
CA SER A 116 10.36 -12.84 6.60
C SER A 116 10.55 -13.97 7.63
N GLU A 117 10.22 -15.21 7.30
CA GLU A 117 10.37 -16.38 8.18
C GLU A 117 11.77 -16.48 8.80
N ARG A 118 12.82 -16.23 7.99
CA ARG A 118 14.21 -16.34 8.45
C ARG A 118 14.55 -15.38 9.60
N ILE A 119 14.13 -14.11 9.53
CA ILE A 119 14.40 -13.16 10.62
C ILE A 119 13.54 -13.47 11.85
N ARG A 120 12.34 -14.01 11.64
CA ARG A 120 11.42 -14.42 12.71
C ARG A 120 11.94 -15.64 13.47
N SER A 121 12.56 -16.59 12.79
CA SER A 121 13.06 -17.84 13.37
C SER A 121 14.44 -17.69 13.97
N GLU A 122 15.37 -17.01 13.28
CA GLU A 122 16.76 -16.91 13.72
C GLU A 122 16.95 -15.78 14.75
N LEU A 123 16.29 -14.63 14.55
CA LEU A 123 16.49 -13.43 15.37
C LEU A 123 15.27 -13.09 16.25
N GLY A 124 14.20 -13.90 16.20
CA GLY A 124 13.01 -13.69 17.02
C GLY A 124 12.20 -12.46 16.65
N TYR A 125 12.42 -11.87 15.46
CA TYR A 125 11.72 -10.65 15.04
C TYR A 125 10.20 -10.83 15.07
N ARG A 126 9.51 -9.86 15.67
CA ARG A 126 8.06 -9.67 15.60
C ARG A 126 7.79 -8.18 15.43
N GLU A 127 6.70 -7.87 14.77
CA GLU A 127 6.20 -6.51 14.61
C GLU A 127 5.83 -5.93 15.99
N PRO A 128 6.43 -4.80 16.42
CA PRO A 128 6.00 -4.11 17.63
C PRO A 128 4.69 -3.34 17.43
N VAL A 129 4.32 -3.02 16.18
CA VAL A 129 3.10 -2.31 15.83
C VAL A 129 2.25 -3.18 14.91
N GLU A 130 1.03 -3.52 15.35
CA GLU A 130 0.07 -4.27 14.56
C GLU A 130 -0.33 -3.52 13.27
N SER A 131 -0.61 -4.27 12.21
CA SER A 131 -0.84 -3.73 10.87
C SER A 131 -2.00 -2.70 10.83
N ASP A 132 -3.08 -2.92 11.56
CA ASP A 132 -4.22 -1.98 11.64
C ASP A 132 -3.84 -0.66 12.34
N GLU A 133 -3.05 -0.73 13.42
CA GLU A 133 -2.51 0.45 14.10
C GLU A 133 -1.54 1.20 13.19
N ALA A 134 -0.63 0.48 12.52
CA ALA A 134 0.31 1.05 11.57
C ALA A 134 -0.40 1.81 10.43
N ILE A 135 -1.47 1.24 9.87
CA ILE A 135 -2.30 1.89 8.85
C ILE A 135 -2.96 3.16 9.44
N ARG A 136 -3.58 3.08 10.63
CA ARG A 136 -4.20 4.25 11.28
C ARG A 136 -3.21 5.38 11.54
N ARG A 137 -2.01 5.08 12.04
CA ARG A 137 -0.94 6.08 12.24
C ARG A 137 -0.52 6.72 10.93
N THR A 138 -0.38 5.92 9.88
CA THR A 138 -0.01 6.41 8.54
C THR A 138 -1.08 7.34 7.97
N ILE A 139 -2.36 6.97 8.10
CA ILE A 139 -3.50 7.80 7.70
C ILE A 139 -3.48 9.13 8.45
N ALA A 140 -3.37 9.09 9.78
CA ALA A 140 -3.37 10.30 10.61
C ALA A 140 -2.22 11.25 10.24
N TRP A 141 -1.03 10.69 9.96
CA TRP A 141 0.10 11.48 9.50
C TRP A 141 -0.15 12.09 8.12
N GLU A 142 -0.62 11.33 7.13
CA GLU A 142 -0.92 11.82 5.78
C GLU A 142 -1.96 12.95 5.78
N GLN A 143 -3.00 12.84 6.60
CA GLN A 143 -4.03 13.87 6.71
C GLN A 143 -3.49 15.20 7.26
N GLN A 144 -2.50 15.13 8.16
CA GLN A 144 -1.85 16.31 8.74
C GLN A 144 -0.67 16.82 7.89
N ASN A 145 -0.18 16.00 6.97
CA ASN A 145 1.02 16.27 6.17
C ASN A 145 0.76 15.89 4.70
N PRO A 146 -0.19 16.53 4.00
CA PRO A 146 -0.38 16.27 2.57
C PRO A 146 0.88 16.66 1.77
N PRO A 147 1.14 16.01 0.62
CA PRO A 147 2.27 16.39 -0.23
C PRO A 147 2.16 17.86 -0.65
N SER A 148 3.32 18.54 -0.68
CA SER A 148 3.40 19.96 -1.05
C SER A 148 2.95 20.24 -2.49
N SER A 149 3.09 19.26 -3.37
CA SER A 149 2.62 19.31 -4.76
C SER A 149 1.70 18.13 -5.06
N ILE A 150 0.48 18.42 -5.50
CA ILE A 150 -0.49 17.42 -5.95
C ILE A 150 -0.51 17.42 -7.47
N HIS A 151 -0.16 16.29 -8.07
CA HIS A 151 -0.25 16.06 -9.53
C HIS A 151 -1.71 15.91 -9.93
N LYS A 152 -2.31 16.97 -10.49
CA LYS A 152 -3.74 17.00 -10.82
C LYS A 152 -4.10 15.95 -11.87
N GLU A 153 -3.15 15.60 -12.72
CA GLU A 153 -3.28 14.58 -13.78
C GLU A 153 -3.57 13.19 -13.19
N GLN A 154 -3.24 12.96 -11.91
CA GLN A 154 -3.56 11.73 -11.20
C GLN A 154 -5.04 11.61 -10.82
N PHE A 155 -5.83 12.68 -10.94
CA PHE A 155 -7.21 12.76 -10.43
C PHE A 155 -8.20 13.24 -11.50
N ASP A 156 -8.14 12.68 -12.71
CA ASP A 156 -9.16 12.91 -13.75
C ASP A 156 -10.45 12.13 -13.43
N TYR A 157 -11.26 12.71 -12.54
CA TYR A 157 -12.50 12.11 -12.08
C TYR A 157 -13.56 11.98 -13.15
N ALA A 158 -13.55 12.84 -14.17
CA ALA A 158 -14.48 12.73 -15.30
C ALA A 158 -14.19 11.47 -16.13
N ALA A 159 -12.91 11.18 -16.38
CA ALA A 159 -12.50 9.94 -17.03
C ALA A 159 -12.81 8.70 -16.17
N GLU A 160 -12.61 8.78 -14.85
CA GLU A 160 -12.99 7.72 -13.91
C GLU A 160 -14.51 7.45 -13.93
N ASP A 161 -15.34 8.50 -13.86
CA ASP A 161 -16.80 8.39 -13.90
C ASP A 161 -17.30 7.82 -15.24
N ALA A 162 -16.71 8.25 -16.36
CA ALA A 162 -17.04 7.73 -17.68
C ALA A 162 -16.66 6.25 -17.85
N ALA A 163 -15.55 5.81 -17.26
CA ALA A 163 -15.16 4.39 -17.26
C ALA A 163 -16.09 3.56 -16.38
N PHE A 164 -16.44 4.05 -15.19
CA PHE A 164 -17.39 3.40 -14.28
C PHE A 164 -18.78 3.25 -14.88
N ALA A 165 -19.32 4.27 -15.56
CA ALA A 165 -20.65 4.21 -16.18
C ALA A 165 -20.79 3.09 -17.22
N LYS A 166 -19.70 2.64 -17.86
CA LYS A 166 -19.68 1.53 -18.82
C LYS A 166 -19.70 0.14 -18.18
N THR A 167 -19.74 0.08 -16.84
CA THR A 167 -19.68 -1.16 -16.05
C THR A 167 -21.03 -1.54 -15.47
N ALA A 168 -21.95 -0.59 -15.43
CA ALA A 168 -23.37 -0.79 -15.17
C ALA A 168 -24.06 -1.25 -16.46
#